data_AF-A0AA41MRR0-F1
#
_entry.id   AF-A0AA41MRR0-F1
#
_cell.length_a   1.000
_cell.length_b   1.000
_cell.length_c   1.000
_cell.angle_alpha   90.00
_cell.angle_beta   90.00
_cell.angle_gamma   90.00
#
_symmetry.space_group_name_H-M   'P 1'
#
loop_
_entity.id
_entity.type
_entity.pdbx_description
1 polymer ?
#
loop_
_entity_poly.entity_id
_entity_poly.type
_entity_poly.pdbx_seq_one_letter_code
_entity_poly.pdbx_strand_id
1 'polypeptide(L)'
;MSSPVLKAGASGKVTDFNNGTYLVSFTLFWQGHVSLSLLLIHPSEGVSALWRARNQGYDRVIFTGQFVNGTTQVLSECGLVLNTTAELCQYLDARDQEAFYCVRPQHVPCEALTHMNTKVRGISYLSNEEWKLFHRVINIQKAIKRLFLRSPETKVILKTENTREINENTEMFSDFHGYVQNLIMKDIFVDLNVGIIDAWDMAIAYSTDEIHPPDYVIENQIVMFLNYIC
;
A
#
# COMPACT_ATOMS: atom_id res chain seq x y z
N MET A 1 22.41 10.72 7.30
CA MET A 1 23.53 11.67 7.11
C MET A 1 24.10 11.48 5.71
N SER A 2 24.46 12.55 5.02
CA SER A 2 25.03 12.46 3.66
C SER A 2 26.20 13.42 3.44
N SER A 3 27.07 13.06 2.49
CA SER A 3 28.13 13.93 1.98
C SER A 3 27.97 14.06 0.46
N PRO A 4 27.52 15.24 -0.04
CA PRO A 4 27.37 15.47 -1.47
C PRO A 4 28.67 15.33 -2.26
N VAL A 5 29.79 15.78 -1.66
CA VAL A 5 31.13 15.74 -2.28
C VAL A 5 31.59 14.30 -2.52
N LEU A 6 31.36 13.42 -1.54
CA LEU A 6 31.77 12.02 -1.60
C LEU A 6 30.70 11.11 -2.20
N LYS A 7 29.51 11.64 -2.50
CA LYS A 7 28.32 10.87 -2.90
C LYS A 7 28.04 9.68 -1.97
N ALA A 8 28.25 9.90 -0.67
CA ALA A 8 28.15 8.87 0.37
C ALA A 8 27.01 9.18 1.35
N GLY A 9 26.34 8.12 1.81
CA GLY A 9 25.25 8.18 2.79
C GLY A 9 25.49 7.20 3.93
N ALA A 10 25.06 7.58 5.13
CA ALA A 10 25.09 6.72 6.31
C ALA A 10 23.76 6.82 7.05
N SER A 11 23.14 5.65 7.27
CA SER A 11 21.93 5.50 8.09
C SER A 11 22.27 5.60 9.57
N GLY A 12 21.36 6.16 10.36
CA GLY A 12 21.51 6.30 11.81
C GLY A 12 20.62 5.35 12.59
N LYS A 13 20.96 5.11 13.85
CA LYS A 13 20.09 4.44 14.82
C LYS A 13 19.23 5.48 15.53
N VAL A 14 17.91 5.29 15.47
CA VAL A 14 16.93 6.09 16.23
C VAL A 14 16.53 5.32 17.49
N THR A 15 16.60 5.96 18.64
CA THR A 15 16.06 5.46 19.92
C THR A 15 14.98 6.44 20.38
N ASP A 16 13.75 5.94 20.51
CA ASP A 16 12.65 6.70 21.08
C ASP A 16 12.63 6.49 22.61
N PHE A 17 12.56 7.58 23.37
CA PHE A 17 12.46 7.53 24.82
C PHE A 17 11.00 7.52 25.33
N ASN A 18 10.01 7.52 24.44
CA ASN A 18 8.57 7.52 24.73
C ASN A 18 8.11 8.69 25.63
N ASN A 19 8.84 9.80 25.60
CA ASN A 19 8.53 11.03 26.34
C ASN A 19 8.55 12.27 25.43
N GLY A 20 8.48 12.05 24.11
CA GLY A 20 8.59 13.10 23.09
C GLY A 20 10.02 13.50 22.75
N THR A 21 11.04 12.81 23.29
CA THR A 21 12.44 13.01 22.94
C THR A 21 13.03 11.79 22.25
N TYR A 22 13.93 12.04 21.29
CA TYR A 22 14.56 11.01 20.47
C TYR A 22 16.08 11.17 20.52
N LEU A 23 16.80 10.05 20.66
CA LEU A 23 18.25 10.00 20.44
C LEU A 23 18.51 9.41 19.06
N VAL A 24 19.13 10.21 18.19
CA VAL A 24 19.57 9.75 16.88
C VAL A 24 21.09 9.69 16.85
N SER A 25 21.64 8.51 16.58
CA SER A 25 23.08 8.26 16.54
C SER A 25 23.50 7.90 15.13
N PHE A 26 24.51 8.58 14.59
CA PHE A 26 25.10 8.29 13.28
C PHE A 26 26.56 7.90 13.45
N THR A 27 27.03 6.90 12.70
CA THR A 27 28.44 6.57 12.60
C THR A 27 29.06 7.36 11.45
N LEU A 28 30.13 8.11 11.74
CA LEU A 28 30.88 8.85 10.73
C LEU A 28 31.98 7.97 10.14
N PHE A 29 31.73 7.45 8.93
CA PHE A 29 32.67 6.56 8.24
C PHE A 29 33.76 7.28 7.44
N TRP A 30 33.66 8.60 7.27
CA TRP A 30 34.60 9.39 6.47
C TRP A 30 34.81 10.79 7.04
N GLN A 31 36.01 11.33 6.82
CA GLN A 31 36.34 12.71 7.16
C GLN A 31 35.80 13.67 6.09
N GLY A 32 35.22 14.79 6.52
CA GLY A 32 34.79 15.85 5.62
C GLY A 32 33.53 16.56 6.10
N HIS A 33 33.04 17.50 5.28
CA HIS A 33 31.77 18.16 5.55
C HIS A 33 30.61 17.18 5.30
N VAL A 34 29.75 17.06 6.30
CA VAL A 34 28.56 16.20 6.26
C VAL A 34 27.32 17.02 6.59
N SER A 35 26.20 16.65 5.98
CA SER A 35 24.91 17.24 6.26
C SER A 35 24.03 16.22 6.97
N LEU A 36 23.39 16.66 8.05
CA LEU A 36 22.36 15.90 8.75
C LEU A 36 21.00 16.52 8.43
N SER A 37 20.08 15.69 7.94
CA SER A 37 18.67 16.02 7.80
C SER A 37 17.88 15.09 8.71
N LEU A 38 16.96 15.66 9.49
CA LEU A 38 16.05 14.92 10.36
C LEU A 38 14.63 15.34 10.00
N LEU A 39 13.80 14.38 9.62
CA LEU A 39 12.39 14.61 9.30
C LEU A 39 11.51 13.65 10.09
N LEU A 40 10.65 14.22 10.92
CA LEU A 40 9.58 13.48 11.61
C LEU A 40 8.35 13.44 10.69
N ILE A 41 8.01 12.25 10.19
CA ILE A 41 6.88 12.06 9.26
C ILE A 41 5.62 11.62 10.01
N HIS A 42 5.74 10.54 10.80
CA HIS A 42 4.67 10.00 11.63
C HIS A 42 5.14 9.87 13.08
N PRO A 43 4.25 10.04 14.08
CA PRO A 43 4.58 9.73 15.48
C PRO A 43 4.93 8.24 15.60
N SER A 44 5.72 7.86 16.61
CA SER A 44 6.19 6.48 16.75
C SER A 44 5.06 5.48 16.96
N GLU A 45 3.95 5.89 17.58
CA GLU A 45 2.72 5.12 17.67
C GLU A 45 2.11 4.88 16.28
N GLY A 46 2.17 5.88 15.41
CA GLY A 46 1.66 5.82 14.03
C GLY A 46 2.51 4.90 13.18
N VAL A 47 3.84 5.04 13.27
CA VAL A 47 4.80 4.15 12.61
C VAL A 47 4.61 2.71 13.08
N SER A 48 4.45 2.49 14.38
CA SER A 48 4.21 1.16 14.95
C SER A 48 2.90 0.55 14.46
N ALA A 49 1.83 1.37 14.36
CA ALA A 49 0.56 0.95 13.81
C ALA A 49 0.66 0.59 12.30
N LEU A 50 1.36 1.40 11.51
CA LEU A 50 1.65 1.12 10.10
C LEU A 50 2.48 -0.17 9.94
N TRP A 51 3.53 -0.32 10.74
CA TRP A 51 4.41 -1.49 10.71
C TRP A 51 3.65 -2.76 11.07
N ARG A 52 2.82 -2.72 12.11
CA ARG A 52 1.98 -3.83 12.51
C ARG A 52 0.91 -4.12 11.46
N ALA A 53 0.20 -3.10 10.96
CA ALA A 53 -0.79 -3.27 9.89
C ALA A 53 -0.18 -3.92 8.65
N ARG A 54 1.05 -3.53 8.29
CA ARG A 54 1.81 -4.14 7.21
C ARG A 54 2.15 -5.60 7.49
N ASN A 55 2.67 -5.91 8.68
CA ASN A 55 3.11 -7.26 9.01
C ASN A 55 1.96 -8.19 9.45
N GLN A 56 0.75 -7.66 9.64
CA GLN A 56 -0.45 -8.43 9.96
C GLN A 56 -1.09 -9.14 8.75
N GLY A 57 -0.55 -8.94 7.53
CA GLY A 57 -0.52 -10.01 6.54
C GLY A 57 -1.35 -9.82 5.25
N TYR A 58 -1.28 -10.88 4.43
CA TYR A 58 -1.84 -11.02 3.08
C TYR A 58 -3.37 -11.20 3.04
N ASP A 59 -4.04 -11.19 4.19
CA ASP A 59 -5.50 -11.40 4.32
C ASP A 59 -6.35 -10.31 3.67
N ARG A 60 -5.74 -9.18 3.26
CA ARG A 60 -6.41 -8.14 2.48
C ARG A 60 -6.81 -8.62 1.11
N VAL A 61 -6.11 -9.60 0.54
CA VAL A 61 -6.43 -10.16 -0.77
C VAL A 61 -6.93 -11.58 -0.58
N ILE A 62 -8.21 -11.80 -0.84
CA ILE A 62 -8.75 -13.15 -0.97
C ILE A 62 -8.36 -13.66 -2.34
N PHE A 63 -7.67 -14.79 -2.39
CA PHE A 63 -7.48 -15.53 -3.62
C PHE A 63 -8.49 -16.68 -3.66
N THR A 64 -9.25 -16.78 -4.75
CA THR A 64 -10.17 -17.88 -5.00
C THR A 64 -9.74 -18.60 -6.26
N GLY A 65 -9.29 -19.84 -6.10
CA GLY A 65 -8.93 -20.72 -7.20
C GLY A 65 -10.17 -21.39 -7.78
N GLN A 66 -10.25 -21.43 -9.11
CA GLN A 66 -11.28 -22.14 -9.85
C GLN A 66 -10.71 -23.43 -10.43
N PHE A 67 -11.25 -24.56 -9.96
CA PHE A 67 -10.88 -25.89 -10.40
C PHE A 67 -11.93 -26.46 -11.35
N VAL A 68 -11.52 -27.04 -12.46
CA VAL A 68 -12.43 -27.57 -13.49
C VAL A 68 -12.08 -29.01 -13.83
N ASN A 69 -13.05 -29.92 -13.65
CA ASN A 69 -12.90 -31.32 -14.06
C ASN A 69 -14.11 -31.75 -14.91
N GLY A 70 -13.96 -31.70 -16.23
CA GLY A 70 -15.07 -31.90 -17.16
C GLY A 70 -16.03 -30.71 -17.12
N THR A 71 -17.28 -30.93 -16.69
CA THR A 71 -18.31 -29.88 -16.57
C THR A 71 -18.44 -29.31 -15.16
N THR A 72 -17.77 -29.90 -14.17
CA THR A 72 -17.85 -29.42 -12.78
C THR A 72 -16.83 -28.31 -12.56
N GLN A 73 -17.32 -27.20 -12.02
CA GLN A 73 -16.51 -26.08 -11.57
C GLN A 73 -16.61 -25.98 -10.06
N VAL A 74 -15.47 -25.97 -9.39
CA VAL A 74 -15.39 -25.84 -7.93
C VAL A 74 -14.49 -24.67 -7.59
N LEU A 75 -14.97 -23.81 -6.71
CA LEU A 75 -14.20 -22.70 -6.16
C LEU A 75 -13.58 -23.13 -4.84
N SER A 76 -12.32 -22.77 -4.64
CA SER A 76 -11.61 -23.03 -3.39
C SER A 76 -10.81 -21.82 -2.94
N GLU A 77 -10.65 -21.64 -1.63
CA GLU A 77 -9.83 -20.58 -1.06
C GLU A 77 -8.35 -20.89 -1.26
N CYS A 78 -7.60 -19.87 -1.65
CA CYS A 78 -6.16 -19.94 -1.90
C CYS A 78 -5.42 -18.77 -1.24
N GLY A 79 -4.10 -18.89 -1.12
CA GLY A 79 -3.24 -17.85 -0.58
C GLY A 79 -1.79 -18.30 -0.39
N LEU A 80 -0.93 -17.34 -0.08
CA LEU A 80 0.48 -17.59 0.30
C LEU A 80 0.59 -18.21 1.69
N VAL A 81 -0.31 -17.82 2.60
CA VAL A 81 -0.42 -18.38 3.95
C VAL A 81 -1.90 -18.65 4.21
N LEU A 82 -2.25 -19.90 4.50
CA LEU A 82 -3.63 -20.32 4.83
C LEU A 82 -3.65 -20.91 6.24
N ASN A 83 -4.45 -20.32 7.13
CA ASN A 83 -4.62 -20.84 8.49
C ASN A 83 -5.78 -21.84 8.54
N THR A 84 -5.54 -23.05 8.02
CA THR A 84 -6.55 -24.12 7.94
C THR A 84 -5.94 -25.48 8.26
N THR A 85 -6.76 -26.39 8.78
CA THR A 85 -6.39 -27.80 9.01
C THR A 85 -6.76 -28.70 7.84
N ALA A 86 -7.40 -28.16 6.80
CA ALA A 86 -7.78 -28.90 5.61
C ALA A 86 -6.54 -29.30 4.77
N GLU A 87 -6.68 -30.35 3.97
CA GLU A 87 -5.65 -30.74 3.01
C GLU A 87 -5.44 -29.63 1.97
N LEU A 88 -4.18 -29.36 1.62
CA LEU A 88 -3.81 -28.27 0.72
C LEU A 88 -3.19 -28.81 -0.57
N CYS A 89 -3.56 -28.18 -1.69
CA CYS A 89 -2.79 -28.22 -2.93
C CYS A 89 -1.64 -27.22 -2.84
N GLN A 90 -0.41 -27.65 -3.13
CA GLN A 90 0.78 -26.81 -3.13
C GLN A 90 1.28 -26.58 -4.57
N TYR A 91 1.52 -25.32 -4.92
CA TYR A 91 2.08 -24.90 -6.20
C TYR A 91 3.40 -24.16 -5.92
N LEU A 92 4.52 -24.85 -6.09
CA LEU A 92 5.85 -24.32 -5.82
C LEU A 92 6.44 -23.66 -7.08
N ASP A 93 6.87 -22.41 -6.99
CA ASP A 93 7.72 -21.79 -8.02
C ASP A 93 9.17 -22.20 -7.79
N ALA A 94 9.77 -22.86 -8.79
CA ALA A 94 11.12 -23.41 -8.67
C ALA A 94 12.23 -22.34 -8.61
N ARG A 95 11.97 -21.12 -9.12
CA ARG A 95 12.96 -20.04 -9.17
C ARG A 95 13.17 -19.40 -7.80
N ASP A 96 12.05 -19.14 -7.12
CA ASP A 96 12.00 -18.30 -5.93
C ASP A 96 11.86 -19.15 -4.65
N GLN A 97 11.57 -20.45 -4.82
CA GLN A 97 11.22 -21.39 -3.74
C GLN A 97 10.01 -20.93 -2.91
N GLU A 98 9.16 -20.09 -3.50
CA GLU A 98 7.90 -19.66 -2.91
C GLU A 98 6.77 -20.60 -3.31
N ALA A 99 5.91 -20.95 -2.35
CA ALA A 99 4.78 -21.84 -2.56
C ALA A 99 3.47 -21.08 -2.38
N PHE A 100 2.56 -21.30 -3.32
CA PHE A 100 1.18 -20.85 -3.24
C PHE A 100 0.28 -22.04 -2.91
N TYR A 101 -0.71 -21.83 -2.05
CA TYR A 101 -1.55 -22.91 -1.53
C TYR A 101 -3.02 -22.67 -1.86
N CYS A 102 -3.74 -23.76 -2.11
CA CYS A 102 -5.20 -23.76 -2.17
C CYS A 102 -5.74 -24.87 -1.29
N VAL A 103 -6.88 -24.65 -0.63
CA VAL A 103 -7.61 -25.76 0.02
C VAL A 103 -7.98 -26.79 -1.04
N ARG A 104 -7.69 -28.06 -0.79
CA ARG A 104 -7.96 -29.13 -1.76
C ARG A 104 -9.48 -29.30 -1.94
N PRO A 105 -10.03 -29.07 -3.15
CA PRO A 105 -11.45 -29.22 -3.39
C PRO A 105 -11.85 -30.70 -3.34
N GLN A 106 -13.05 -30.99 -2.81
CA GLN A 106 -13.55 -32.36 -2.76
C GLN A 106 -13.78 -32.91 -4.19
N HIS A 107 -13.31 -34.14 -4.42
CA HIS A 107 -13.50 -34.88 -5.68
C HIS A 107 -12.87 -34.24 -6.93
N VAL A 108 -11.98 -33.26 -6.78
CA VAL A 108 -11.29 -32.59 -7.89
C VAL A 108 -9.77 -32.59 -7.62
N PRO A 109 -8.94 -33.00 -8.61
CA PRO A 109 -7.48 -33.05 -8.42
C PRO A 109 -6.87 -31.63 -8.38
N CYS A 110 -5.69 -31.49 -7.77
CA CYS A 110 -5.03 -30.18 -7.63
C CYS A 110 -4.60 -29.60 -8.99
N GLU A 111 -4.27 -30.47 -9.94
CA GLU A 111 -3.86 -30.12 -11.31
C GLU A 111 -5.01 -29.50 -12.11
N ALA A 112 -6.25 -29.57 -11.62
CA ALA A 112 -7.43 -28.99 -12.26
C ALA A 112 -7.59 -27.48 -12.02
N LEU A 113 -6.66 -26.82 -11.33
CA LEU A 113 -6.68 -25.36 -11.17
C LEU A 113 -6.54 -24.68 -12.54
N THR A 114 -7.52 -23.86 -12.92
CA THR A 114 -7.53 -23.19 -14.23
C THR A 114 -7.42 -21.67 -14.14
N HIS A 115 -8.08 -21.07 -13.15
CA HIS A 115 -8.12 -19.62 -12.98
C HIS A 115 -7.95 -19.23 -11.52
N MET A 116 -7.40 -18.05 -11.31
CA MET A 116 -7.34 -17.39 -10.01
C MET A 116 -8.16 -16.12 -10.07
N ASN A 117 -9.02 -15.92 -9.09
CA ASN A 117 -9.73 -14.66 -8.90
C ASN A 117 -9.27 -14.00 -7.60
N THR A 118 -9.19 -12.67 -7.58
CA THR A 118 -8.78 -11.90 -6.40
C THR A 118 -9.86 -10.94 -5.98
N LYS A 119 -10.14 -10.87 -4.69
CA LYS A 119 -11.02 -9.84 -4.11
C LYS A 119 -10.36 -9.18 -2.92
N VAL A 120 -10.40 -7.85 -2.90
CA VAL A 120 -9.92 -7.08 -1.74
C VAL A 120 -10.95 -7.20 -0.60
N ARG A 121 -10.51 -7.63 0.58
CA ARG A 121 -11.30 -7.55 1.83
C ARG A 121 -11.32 -6.09 2.29
N GLY A 122 -12.50 -5.57 2.61
CA GLY A 122 -12.67 -4.24 3.23
C GLY A 122 -12.29 -4.22 4.70
N ILE A 123 -11.10 -4.72 5.05
CA ILE A 123 -10.60 -4.79 6.43
C ILE A 123 -9.55 -3.71 6.64
N SER A 124 -9.82 -2.83 7.62
CA SER A 124 -8.84 -1.91 8.18
C SER A 124 -8.00 -2.63 9.23
N TYR A 125 -6.67 -2.59 9.09
CA TYR A 125 -5.72 -3.08 10.11
C TYR A 125 -5.35 -2.04 11.17
N LEU A 126 -5.98 -0.86 11.09
CA LEU A 126 -5.83 0.22 12.05
C LEU A 126 -7.07 0.26 12.96
N SER A 127 -6.83 0.42 14.27
CA SER A 127 -7.90 0.68 15.24
C SER A 127 -8.45 2.11 15.10
N ASN A 128 -9.61 2.39 15.68
CA ASN A 128 -10.21 3.72 15.68
C ASN A 128 -9.32 4.77 16.37
N GLU A 129 -8.49 4.34 17.32
CA GLU A 129 -7.52 5.17 18.03
C GLU A 129 -6.31 5.47 17.14
N GLU A 130 -5.77 4.46 16.46
CA GLU A 130 -4.64 4.61 15.53
C GLU A 130 -5.01 5.46 14.33
N TRP A 131 -6.27 5.38 13.90
CA TRP A 131 -6.82 6.27 12.88
C TRP A 131 -6.66 7.74 13.22
N LYS A 132 -6.67 8.12 14.51
CA LYS A 132 -6.48 9.52 14.93
C LYS A 132 -5.08 10.02 14.61
N LEU A 133 -4.08 9.15 14.50
CA LEU A 133 -2.70 9.53 14.19
C LEU A 133 -2.56 10.11 12.75
N PHE A 134 -3.56 9.89 11.90
CA PHE A 134 -3.65 10.41 10.53
C PHE A 134 -4.63 11.59 10.41
N HIS A 135 -4.63 12.48 11.41
CA HIS A 135 -5.59 13.58 11.58
C HIS A 135 -5.92 14.39 10.32
N ARG A 136 -4.93 14.71 9.47
CA ARG A 136 -5.14 15.52 8.26
C ARG A 136 -6.15 14.89 7.32
N VAL A 137 -5.96 13.62 7.00
CA VAL A 137 -6.79 12.94 6.00
C VAL A 137 -8.16 12.56 6.59
N ILE A 138 -8.22 12.28 7.90
CA ILE A 138 -9.49 12.12 8.64
C ILE A 138 -10.30 13.41 8.66
N ASN A 139 -9.65 14.58 8.80
CA ASN A 139 -10.34 15.86 8.73
C ASN A 139 -10.92 16.13 7.33
N ILE A 140 -10.23 15.70 6.27
CA ILE A 140 -10.75 15.73 4.90
C ILE A 140 -11.98 14.81 4.78
N GLN A 141 -11.91 13.57 5.27
CA GLN A 141 -13.05 12.65 5.31
C GLN A 141 -14.27 13.26 6.01
N LYS A 142 -14.07 13.86 7.19
CA LYS A 142 -15.14 14.55 7.92
C LYS A 142 -15.68 15.77 7.18
N ALA A 143 -14.85 16.50 6.45
CA ALA A 143 -15.28 17.62 5.62
C ALA A 143 -16.16 17.14 4.45
N ILE A 144 -15.77 16.05 3.78
CA ILE A 144 -16.55 15.44 2.69
C ILE A 144 -17.89 14.90 3.21
N LYS A 145 -17.93 14.23 4.37
CA LYS A 145 -19.19 13.81 5.01
C LYS A 145 -20.13 15.01 5.23
N ARG A 146 -19.63 16.12 5.76
CA ARG A 146 -20.41 17.36 5.95
C ARG A 146 -20.86 17.98 4.63
N LEU A 147 -20.05 17.86 3.57
CA LEU A 147 -20.41 18.31 2.23
C LEU A 147 -21.60 17.51 1.69
N PHE A 148 -21.57 16.17 1.77
CA PHE A 148 -22.67 15.33 1.31
C PHE A 148 -23.95 15.52 2.12
N LEU A 149 -23.85 15.80 3.42
CA LEU A 149 -25.03 16.18 4.21
C LEU A 149 -25.68 17.49 3.74
N ARG A 150 -24.87 18.44 3.24
CA ARG A 150 -25.35 19.72 2.70
C ARG A 150 -25.79 19.65 1.25
N SER A 151 -25.15 18.80 0.46
CA SER A 151 -25.37 18.65 -0.99
C SER A 151 -25.02 17.22 -1.41
N PRO A 152 -26.01 16.29 -1.33
CA PRO A 152 -25.79 14.87 -1.61
C PRO A 152 -25.33 14.58 -3.04
N GLU A 153 -25.74 15.41 -4.00
CA GLU A 153 -25.42 15.27 -5.42
C GLU A 153 -24.01 15.79 -5.80
N THR A 154 -23.25 16.32 -4.84
CA THR A 154 -21.90 16.79 -5.13
C THR A 154 -21.01 15.60 -5.51
N LYS A 155 -20.38 15.65 -6.69
CA LYS A 155 -19.35 14.67 -7.06
C LYS A 155 -18.01 15.09 -6.43
N VAL A 156 -17.41 14.21 -5.63
CA VAL A 156 -16.06 14.39 -5.10
C VAL A 156 -15.16 13.32 -5.72
N ILE A 157 -14.04 13.75 -6.31
CA ILE A 157 -13.07 12.86 -6.96
C ILE A 157 -11.71 13.11 -6.29
N LEU A 158 -11.09 12.05 -5.80
CA LEU A 158 -9.81 12.10 -5.11
C LEU A 158 -8.72 11.56 -6.04
N LYS A 159 -7.69 12.36 -6.28
CA LYS A 159 -6.46 11.89 -6.95
C LYS A 159 -5.51 11.35 -5.88
N THR A 160 -5.00 10.13 -6.07
CA THR A 160 -3.95 9.57 -5.21
C THR A 160 -2.56 10.12 -5.58
N GLU A 161 -1.56 9.76 -4.80
CA GLU A 161 -0.16 10.11 -5.00
C GLU A 161 0.41 9.53 -6.31
N ASN A 162 1.33 10.24 -6.95
CA ASN A 162 2.17 9.69 -8.01
C ASN A 162 3.37 8.95 -7.38
N THR A 163 3.93 7.98 -8.09
CA THR A 163 5.31 7.51 -7.83
C THR A 163 6.32 8.63 -8.09
N ARG A 164 7.54 8.48 -7.58
CA ARG A 164 8.54 9.55 -7.64
C ARG A 164 9.98 9.06 -7.56
N GLU A 165 10.89 10.00 -7.78
CA GLU A 165 12.32 9.76 -7.82
C GLU A 165 12.84 9.46 -6.41
N ILE A 166 13.43 8.27 -6.23
CA ILE A 166 13.97 7.80 -4.93
C ILE A 166 15.34 8.43 -4.60
N ASN A 167 16.00 9.02 -5.60
CA ASN A 167 17.42 9.42 -5.54
C ASN A 167 17.69 10.65 -4.65
N GLU A 168 16.69 11.47 -4.37
CA GLU A 168 16.88 12.72 -3.61
C GLU A 168 16.76 12.55 -2.09
N ASN A 169 15.82 11.72 -1.63
CA ASN A 169 15.62 11.41 -0.22
C ASN A 169 15.02 10.01 -0.09
N THR A 170 15.84 8.99 -0.28
CA THR A 170 15.41 7.58 -0.27
C THR A 170 14.60 7.20 0.96
N GLU A 171 14.90 7.78 2.13
CA GLU A 171 14.15 7.56 3.37
C GLU A 171 12.71 8.12 3.32
N MET A 172 12.51 9.26 2.64
CA MET A 172 11.19 9.93 2.55
C MET A 172 10.40 9.48 1.32
N PHE A 173 11.10 9.20 0.23
CA PHE A 173 10.54 8.95 -1.10
C PHE A 173 10.58 7.46 -1.48
N SER A 174 10.87 6.58 -0.51
CA SER A 174 10.73 5.15 -0.74
C SER A 174 9.28 4.82 -1.10
N ASP A 175 9.11 4.14 -2.23
CA ASP A 175 7.80 3.67 -2.69
C ASP A 175 7.07 2.82 -1.67
N PHE A 176 7.82 2.18 -0.78
CA PHE A 176 7.28 1.41 0.32
C PHE A 176 6.43 2.25 1.28
N HIS A 177 6.92 3.44 1.64
CA HIS A 177 6.19 4.34 2.54
C HIS A 177 5.03 5.03 1.81
N GLY A 178 5.23 5.39 0.54
CA GLY A 178 4.17 5.89 -0.32
C GLY A 178 3.03 4.88 -0.44
N TYR A 179 3.32 3.68 -0.95
CA TYR A 179 2.29 2.66 -1.18
C TYR A 179 1.42 2.36 0.04
N VAL A 180 2.01 2.27 1.24
CA VAL A 180 1.25 2.10 2.48
C VAL A 180 0.33 3.30 2.75
N GLN A 181 0.80 4.53 2.55
CA GLN A 181 -0.02 5.75 2.67
C GLN A 181 -1.14 5.76 1.62
N ASN A 182 -0.87 5.39 0.37
CA ASN A 182 -1.87 5.27 -0.69
C ASN A 182 -2.99 4.29 -0.30
N LEU A 183 -2.64 3.10 0.18
CA LEU A 183 -3.62 2.11 0.62
C LEU A 183 -4.47 2.61 1.80
N ILE A 184 -3.85 3.29 2.76
CA ILE A 184 -4.54 3.87 3.90
C ILE A 184 -5.51 4.97 3.46
N MET A 185 -5.08 5.83 2.54
CA MET A 185 -5.96 6.84 1.96
C MET A 185 -7.18 6.21 1.30
N LYS A 186 -7.00 5.17 0.47
CA LYS A 186 -8.13 4.46 -0.16
C LYS A 186 -9.09 3.86 0.87
N ASP A 187 -8.56 3.25 1.94
CA ASP A 187 -9.33 2.66 3.03
C ASP A 187 -10.18 3.70 3.78
N ILE A 188 -9.68 4.93 3.96
CA ILE A 188 -10.41 6.01 4.67
C ILE A 188 -11.65 6.47 3.93
N PHE A 189 -11.58 6.47 2.61
CA PHE A 189 -12.64 6.99 1.76
C PHE A 189 -13.53 5.89 1.18
N VAL A 190 -13.27 4.62 1.50
CA VAL A 190 -14.01 3.46 0.94
C VAL A 190 -15.51 3.50 1.21
N ASP A 191 -15.92 4.02 2.38
CA ASP A 191 -17.33 4.11 2.78
C ASP A 191 -18.02 5.39 2.27
N LEU A 192 -17.33 6.22 1.47
CA LEU A 192 -17.87 7.45 0.91
C LEU A 192 -18.13 7.31 -0.58
N ASN A 193 -19.18 7.96 -1.07
CA ASN A 193 -19.49 8.05 -2.49
C ASN A 193 -18.53 9.04 -3.19
N VAL A 194 -17.26 8.65 -3.33
CA VAL A 194 -16.22 9.43 -3.99
C VAL A 194 -15.64 8.64 -5.17
N GLY A 195 -15.25 9.35 -6.23
CA GLY A 195 -14.39 8.79 -7.28
C GLY A 195 -12.93 8.77 -6.83
N ILE A 196 -12.15 7.80 -7.31
CA ILE A 196 -10.71 7.73 -7.05
C ILE A 196 -9.97 7.63 -8.39
N ILE A 197 -9.07 8.57 -8.65
CA ILE A 197 -8.09 8.48 -9.73
C ILE A 197 -6.82 7.91 -9.11
N ASP A 198 -6.53 6.64 -9.43
CA ASP A 198 -5.38 5.92 -8.89
C ASP A 198 -4.09 6.31 -9.61
N ALA A 199 -3.64 7.54 -9.38
CA ALA A 199 -2.46 8.11 -10.01
C ALA A 199 -1.19 7.27 -9.76
N TRP A 200 -1.10 6.58 -8.62
CA TRP A 200 -0.02 5.65 -8.29
C TRP A 200 0.04 4.49 -9.28
N ASP A 201 -1.08 3.78 -9.44
CA ASP A 201 -1.19 2.63 -10.34
C ASP A 201 -0.94 3.04 -11.80
N MET A 202 -1.46 4.21 -12.19
CA MET A 202 -1.23 4.77 -13.51
C MET A 202 0.26 5.10 -13.74
N ALA A 203 0.93 5.72 -12.77
CA ALA A 203 2.34 6.07 -12.90
C ALA A 203 3.24 4.81 -12.96
N ILE A 204 2.94 3.78 -12.16
CA ILE A 204 3.58 2.46 -12.25
C ILE A 204 3.35 1.82 -13.63
N ALA A 205 2.11 1.84 -14.15
CA ALA A 205 1.77 1.25 -15.44
C ALA A 205 2.51 1.92 -16.61
N TYR A 206 2.79 3.22 -16.50
CA TYR A 206 3.59 3.96 -17.47
C TYR A 206 5.10 3.93 -17.17
N SER A 207 5.53 3.20 -16.15
CA SER A 207 6.92 3.11 -15.68
C SER A 207 7.54 4.50 -15.43
N THR A 208 6.76 5.42 -14.88
CA THR A 208 7.21 6.78 -14.57
C THR A 208 7.55 6.87 -13.09
N ASP A 209 8.80 7.18 -12.78
CA ASP A 209 9.27 7.42 -11.41
C ASP A 209 9.44 8.92 -11.16
N GLU A 210 8.57 9.75 -11.75
CA GLU A 210 8.64 11.21 -11.64
C GLU A 210 7.45 11.76 -10.85
N ILE A 211 7.72 12.53 -9.79
CA ILE A 211 6.63 13.16 -9.00
C ILE A 211 5.75 14.08 -9.87
N HIS A 212 6.36 14.64 -10.92
CA HIS A 212 5.74 15.42 -11.97
C HIS A 212 5.72 14.57 -13.26
N PRO A 213 4.72 13.69 -13.42
CA PRO A 213 4.72 12.75 -14.53
C PRO A 213 4.55 13.49 -15.86
N PRO A 214 5.04 12.92 -16.97
CA PRO A 214 4.98 13.53 -18.28
C PRO A 214 3.53 13.71 -18.77
N ASP A 215 3.34 14.65 -19.71
CA ASP A 215 2.02 15.11 -20.18
C ASP A 215 1.08 13.97 -20.59
N TYR A 216 1.60 12.89 -21.19
CA TYR A 216 0.79 11.74 -21.60
C TYR A 216 0.18 10.97 -20.41
N VAL A 217 0.86 10.93 -19.26
CA VAL A 217 0.30 10.33 -18.03
C VAL A 217 -0.76 11.26 -17.44
N ILE A 218 -0.49 12.57 -17.44
CA ILE A 218 -1.45 13.58 -16.97
C ILE A 218 -2.73 13.54 -17.83
N GLU A 219 -2.59 13.46 -19.15
CA GLU A 219 -3.71 13.34 -20.07
C GLU A 219 -4.57 12.12 -19.75
N ASN A 220 -3.96 10.96 -19.49
CA ASN A 220 -4.69 9.78 -19.06
C ASN A 220 -5.37 9.95 -17.69
N GLN A 221 -4.71 10.61 -16.72
CA GLN A 221 -5.32 10.93 -15.43
C GLN A 221 -6.57 11.83 -15.62
N ILE A 222 -6.53 12.77 -16.57
CA ILE A 222 -7.66 13.62 -16.95
C ILE A 222 -8.75 12.80 -17.65
N VAL A 223 -8.41 11.89 -18.56
CA VAL A 223 -9.39 10.99 -19.19
C VAL A 223 -10.13 10.17 -18.14
N MET A 224 -9.41 9.62 -17.16
CA MET A 224 -10.01 8.90 -16.03
C MET A 224 -10.89 9.81 -15.16
N PHE A 225 -10.47 11.05 -14.91
CA PHE A 225 -11.28 12.04 -14.20
C PHE A 225 -12.61 12.32 -14.91
N LEU A 226 -12.58 12.50 -16.24
CA LEU A 226 -13.75 12.82 -17.04
C LEU A 226 -14.81 11.71 -17.00
N ASN A 227 -14.40 10.44 -16.88
CA ASN A 227 -15.31 9.30 -16.72
C ASN A 227 -16.18 9.37 -15.45
N TYR A 228 -15.80 10.17 -14.45
CA TYR A 228 -16.62 10.37 -13.25
C TYR A 228 -17.64 11.51 -13.43
N ILE A 229 -17.42 12.42 -14.39
CA ILE A 229 -18.26 13.60 -14.59
C ILE A 229 -19.33 13.34 -15.64
N CYS A 230 -18.91 12.80 -16.79
CA CYS A 230 -19.75 12.43 -17.93
C CYS A 230 -20.58 11.17 -17.64
#